data_AF-A0A4R4NT45-F1
#
_entry.id   AF-A0A4R4NT45-F1
#
_cell.length_a   1.000
_cell.length_b   1.000
_cell.length_c   1.000
_cell.angle_alpha   90.00
_cell.angle_beta   90.00
_cell.angle_gamma   90.00
#
_symmetry.space_group_name_H-M   'P 1'
#
loop_
_entity.id
_entity.type
_entity.pdbx_description
1 polymer ?
#
loop_
_entity_poly.entity_id
_entity_poly.type
_entity_poly.pdbx_seq_one_letter_code
_entity_poly.pdbx_strand_id
1 'polypeptide(L)'
;MTTSSGRLDASFIAAAAAPIADALATMGELGIPVPTVDVLISYTSHGCVVRVADRRAGYDQEVAAAFQDAFVAAGWGVSHCETGGLVLHHPSRLTRS
;
A
#
# COMPACT_ATOMS: atom_id res chain seq x y z
N MET A 1 -15.86 27.78 -7.64
CA MET A 1 -15.31 26.45 -7.99
C MET A 1 -13.81 26.51 -7.77
N THR A 2 -13.35 26.08 -6.61
CA THR A 2 -11.92 25.97 -6.30
C THR A 2 -11.56 24.52 -6.48
N THR A 3 -10.86 24.21 -7.58
CA THR A 3 -10.19 22.92 -7.74
C THR A 3 -9.11 22.87 -6.65
N SER A 4 -9.43 22.24 -5.53
CA SER A 4 -8.43 21.86 -4.54
C SER A 4 -7.53 20.85 -5.24
N SER A 5 -6.42 21.33 -5.80
CA SER A 5 -5.27 20.48 -6.10
C SER A 5 -4.91 19.80 -4.80
N GLY A 6 -5.35 18.55 -4.65
CA GLY A 6 -5.10 17.75 -3.46
C GLY A 6 -3.60 17.69 -3.23
N ARG A 7 -3.09 18.56 -2.36
CA ARG A 7 -1.69 18.59 -2.00
C ARG A 7 -1.42 17.22 -1.37
N LEU A 8 -0.57 16.46 -2.05
CA LEU A 8 -0.11 15.18 -1.56
C LEU A 8 0.65 15.46 -0.27
N ASP A 9 0.08 15.02 0.86
CA ASP A 9 0.60 15.36 2.16
C ASP A 9 1.87 14.53 2.38
N ALA A 10 3.01 15.20 2.51
CA ALA A 10 4.30 14.55 2.75
C ALA A 10 4.27 13.68 4.02
N SER A 11 3.38 13.98 4.97
CA SER A 11 3.16 13.14 6.14
C SER A 11 2.65 11.74 5.80
N PHE A 12 1.86 11.56 4.72
CA PHE A 12 1.38 10.25 4.30
C PHE A 12 2.48 9.40 3.67
N ILE A 13 3.39 10.03 2.92
CA ILE A 13 4.57 9.36 2.39
C ILE A 13 5.45 8.87 3.54
N ALA A 14 5.72 9.76 4.51
CA ALA A 14 6.53 9.42 5.67
C ALA A 14 5.90 8.32 6.52
N ALA A 15 4.59 8.39 6.77
CA ALA A 15 3.86 7.40 7.56
C ALA A 15 3.78 6.03 6.88
N ALA A 16 3.82 5.97 5.54
CA ALA A 16 3.81 4.71 4.80
C ALA A 16 5.19 4.03 4.76
N ALA A 17 6.29 4.76 5.00
CA ALA A 17 7.64 4.25 4.80
C ALA A 17 7.96 3.02 5.68
N ALA A 18 7.60 3.06 6.96
CA ALA A 18 7.78 1.95 7.89
C ALA A 18 7.00 0.68 7.47
N PRO A 19 5.67 0.71 7.29
CA PRO A 19 4.93 -0.50 6.89
C PRO A 19 5.29 -1.01 5.48
N ILE A 20 5.76 -0.14 4.56
CA ILE A 20 6.33 -0.59 3.28
C ILE A 20 7.61 -1.39 3.53
N ALA A 21 8.52 -0.88 4.36
CA ALA A 21 9.78 -1.58 4.67
C ALA A 21 9.52 -2.93 5.34
N ASP A 22 8.56 -2.99 6.28
CA ASP A 22 8.17 -4.22 6.97
C ASP A 22 7.60 -5.25 5.98
N ALA A 23 6.68 -4.84 5.08
CA ALA A 23 6.14 -5.72 4.05
C ALA A 23 7.23 -6.28 3.12
N LEU A 24 8.18 -5.43 2.70
CA LEU A 24 9.32 -5.86 1.88
C LEU A 24 10.22 -6.86 2.63
N ALA A 25 10.45 -6.64 3.93
CA ALA A 25 11.25 -7.54 4.76
C ALA A 25 10.57 -8.91 4.89
N THR A 26 9.27 -8.95 5.18
CA THR A 26 8.49 -10.20 5.27
C THR A 26 8.53 -10.99 3.96
N MET A 27 8.42 -10.32 2.80
CA MET A 27 8.56 -11.00 1.52
C MET A 27 9.95 -11.62 1.32
N GLY A 28 10.99 -10.94 1.80
CA GLY A 28 12.36 -11.47 1.82
C GLY A 28 12.51 -12.72 2.71
N GLU A 29 11.90 -12.72 3.89
CA GLU A 29 11.89 -13.87 4.81
C GLU A 29 11.14 -15.08 4.25
N LEU A 30 10.03 -14.84 3.54
CA LEU A 30 9.25 -15.88 2.87
C LEU A 30 9.89 -16.39 1.57
N GLY A 31 11.02 -15.81 1.15
CA GLY A 31 11.71 -16.19 -0.08
C GLY A 31 10.92 -15.88 -1.35
N ILE A 32 9.98 -14.94 -1.29
CA ILE A 32 9.16 -14.54 -2.44
C ILE A 32 10.07 -13.72 -3.37
N PRO A 33 10.35 -14.18 -4.59
CA PRO A 33 11.30 -13.54 -5.49
C PRO A 33 10.63 -12.37 -6.23
N VAL A 34 10.02 -11.42 -5.51
CA VAL A 34 9.42 -10.23 -6.10
C VAL A 34 10.51 -9.17 -6.28
N PRO A 35 10.87 -8.82 -7.53
CA PRO A 35 11.67 -7.64 -7.78
C PRO A 35 10.94 -6.42 -7.20
N THR A 36 11.63 -5.56 -6.46
CA THR A 36 11.05 -4.32 -5.93
C THR A 36 10.48 -3.44 -7.04
N VAL A 37 11.00 -3.57 -8.27
CA VAL A 37 10.50 -2.87 -9.47
C VAL A 37 9.07 -3.29 -9.86
N ASP A 38 8.61 -4.46 -9.42
CA ASP A 38 7.27 -4.96 -9.71
C ASP A 38 6.24 -4.51 -8.67
N VAL A 39 6.65 -3.85 -7.59
CA VAL A 39 5.74 -3.26 -6.60
C VAL A 39 5.56 -1.77 -6.88
N LEU A 40 4.37 -1.41 -7.37
CA LEU A 40 4.00 -0.04 -7.69
C LEU A 40 3.23 0.57 -6.52
N ILE A 41 3.77 1.67 -5.96
CA ILE A 41 3.13 2.42 -4.88
C ILE A 41 2.70 3.79 -5.40
N SER A 42 1.39 4.01 -5.45
CA SER A 42 0.79 5.28 -5.89
C SER A 42 0.18 6.00 -4.70
N TYR A 43 0.73 7.16 -4.34
CA TYR A 43 0.18 7.97 -3.24
C TYR A 43 -1.07 8.73 -3.66
N THR A 44 -2.01 8.87 -2.74
CA THR A 44 -3.29 9.57 -2.92
C THR A 44 -3.50 10.60 -1.82
N SER A 45 -4.58 11.37 -1.89
CA SER A 45 -4.97 12.30 -0.83
C SER A 45 -5.46 11.63 0.46
N HIS A 46 -5.61 10.31 0.48
CA HIS A 46 -6.12 9.54 1.62
C HIS A 46 -5.15 8.47 2.13
N GLY A 47 -4.00 8.28 1.46
CA GLY A 47 -3.05 7.22 1.77
C GLY A 47 -2.30 6.78 0.51
N CYS A 48 -2.29 5.50 0.18
CA CYS A 48 -1.65 4.98 -1.02
C CYS A 48 -2.37 3.76 -1.59
N VAL A 49 -2.01 3.39 -2.82
CA VAL A 49 -2.44 2.18 -3.49
C VAL A 49 -1.19 1.39 -3.87
N VAL A 50 -1.15 0.12 -3.48
CA VAL A 50 -0.08 -0.83 -3.82
C VAL A 50 -0.58 -1.77 -4.91
N ARG A 51 0.21 -1.98 -5.95
CA ARG A 51 -0.10 -2.88 -7.07
C ARG A 51 1.12 -3.70 -7.46
N VAL A 52 0.89 -4.92 -7.94
CA VAL A 52 1.93 -5.72 -8.60
C VAL A 52 1.86 -5.45 -10.11
N ALA A 53 3.00 -5.08 -10.70
CA ALA A 53 3.12 -4.78 -12.13
C ALA A 53 2.98 -6.05 -12.98
N ASP A 54 3.65 -7.14 -12.58
CA ASP A 54 3.55 -8.42 -13.26
C ASP A 54 2.43 -9.29 -12.68
N ARG A 55 1.30 -9.33 -13.39
CA ARG A 55 0.14 -10.18 -13.03
C ARG A 55 0.31 -11.66 -13.40
N ARG A 56 1.33 -12.02 -14.18
CA ARG A 56 1.58 -13.42 -14.58
C ARG A 56 2.37 -14.20 -13.55
N ALA A 57 2.94 -13.47 -12.59
CA ALA A 57 3.97 -13.94 -11.71
C ALA A 57 3.44 -14.89 -10.62
N GLY A 58 2.13 -14.87 -10.32
CA GLY A 58 1.51 -15.80 -9.38
C GLY A 58 1.77 -15.47 -7.90
N TYR A 59 2.51 -14.39 -7.61
CA TYR A 59 2.79 -13.90 -6.25
C TYR A 59 1.88 -12.73 -5.81
N ASP A 60 0.84 -12.43 -6.59
CA ASP A 60 -0.15 -11.35 -6.36
C ASP A 60 -0.68 -11.38 -4.92
N GLN A 61 -1.12 -12.56 -4.48
CA GLN A 61 -1.83 -12.72 -3.22
C GLN A 61 -0.88 -12.62 -2.04
N GLU A 62 0.33 -13.15 -2.19
CA GLU A 62 1.37 -13.11 -1.16
C GLU A 62 1.89 -11.69 -0.97
N VAL A 63 2.10 -10.93 -2.06
CA VAL A 63 2.43 -9.50 -1.96
C VAL A 63 1.28 -8.74 -1.30
N ALA A 64 0.03 -8.96 -1.75
CA ALA A 64 -1.12 -8.28 -1.16
C ALA A 64 -1.27 -8.59 0.33
N ALA A 65 -1.06 -9.84 0.74
CA ALA A 65 -1.11 -10.27 2.14
C ALA A 65 -0.01 -9.61 2.98
N ALA A 66 1.25 -9.61 2.52
CA ALA A 66 2.35 -8.98 3.24
C ALA A 66 2.12 -7.47 3.45
N PHE A 67 1.63 -6.77 2.41
CA PHE A 67 1.29 -5.36 2.53
C PHE A 67 0.06 -5.12 3.41
N GLN A 68 -0.97 -5.96 3.32
CA GLN A 68 -2.14 -5.85 4.18
C GLN A 68 -1.75 -6.00 5.66
N ASP A 69 -1.00 -7.04 6.00
CA ASP A 69 -0.64 -7.33 7.39
C ASP A 69 0.22 -6.21 7.99
N ALA A 70 1.23 -5.74 7.25
CA ALA A 70 2.09 -4.64 7.70
C ALA A 70 1.32 -3.33 7.92
N PHE A 71 0.42 -2.98 7.00
CA PHE A 71 -0.35 -1.75 7.10
C PHE A 71 -1.45 -1.83 8.17
N VAL A 72 -2.11 -2.98 8.33
CA VAL A 72 -3.06 -3.20 9.44
C VAL A 72 -2.35 -3.13 10.79
N ALA A 73 -1.15 -3.70 10.91
CA ALA A 73 -0.34 -3.59 12.13
C ALA A 73 0.03 -2.14 12.45
N ALA A 74 0.25 -1.30 11.43
CA ALA A 74 0.45 0.14 11.56
C ALA A 74 -0.85 0.94 11.79
N GLY A 75 -2.01 0.28 11.88
CA GLY A 75 -3.32 0.90 12.14
C GLY A 75 -3.99 1.53 10.91
N TRP A 76 -3.52 1.22 9.70
CA TRP A 76 -4.12 1.71 8.46
C TRP A 76 -5.35 0.87 8.08
N GLY A 77 -6.30 1.51 7.41
CA GLY A 77 -7.43 0.78 6.81
C GLY A 77 -7.00 0.16 5.49
N VAL A 78 -7.53 -1.02 5.19
CA VAL A 78 -7.19 -1.75 3.96
C VAL A 78 -8.47 -2.10 3.20
N SER A 79 -8.43 -1.94 1.88
CA SER A 79 -9.52 -2.35 0.98
C SER A 79 -8.95 -2.80 -0.36
N HIS A 80 -9.59 -3.80 -0.98
CA HIS A 80 -9.18 -4.27 -2.30
C HIS A 80 -9.68 -3.32 -3.40
N CYS A 81 -8.84 -3.06 -4.39
CA CYS A 81 -9.25 -2.32 -5.57
C CYS A 81 -9.79 -3.28 -6.63
N GLU A 82 -10.99 -3.05 -7.17
CA GLU A 82 -11.58 -3.86 -8.25
C GLU A 82 -10.69 -3.93 -9.50
N THR A 83 -9.86 -2.90 -9.73
CA THR A 83 -8.92 -2.84 -10.86
C THR A 83 -7.59 -3.54 -10.60
N GLY A 84 -7.43 -4.15 -9.42
CA GLY A 84 -6.23 -4.81 -8.94
C GLY A 84 -5.45 -3.97 -7.92
N GLY A 85 -4.88 -4.65 -6.93
CA GLY A 85 -4.07 -4.07 -5.87
C GLY A 85 -4.84 -3.74 -4.59
N LEU A 86 -4.10 -3.13 -3.67
CA LEU A 86 -4.50 -2.88 -2.29
C LEU A 86 -4.54 -1.37 -2.04
N VAL A 87 -5.71 -0.86 -1.64
CA VAL A 87 -5.89 0.53 -1.23
C VAL A 87 -5.68 0.62 0.28
N LEU A 88 -4.74 1.46 0.68
CA LEU A 88 -4.25 1.64 2.02
C LEU A 88 -4.61 3.05 2.49
N HIS A 89 -5.46 3.13 3.51
CA HIS A 89 -6.03 4.37 4.04
C HIS A 89 -5.30 4.80 5.30
N HIS A 90 -4.78 6.02 5.29
CA HIS A 90 -4.06 6.57 6.43
C HIS A 90 -4.98 6.68 7.66
N PRO A 91 -4.51 6.38 8.89
CA PRO A 91 -5.35 6.35 10.10
C PRO A 91 -6.14 7.65 10.34
N SER A 92 -5.56 8.81 10.02
CA SER A 92 -6.22 10.12 10.16
C SER A 92 -7.42 10.33 9.22
N ARG A 93 -7.61 9.45 8.24
CA ARG A 93 -8.69 9.49 7.24
C ARG A 93 -9.75 8.41 7.48
N LEU A 94 -9.59 7.56 8.48
CA LEU A 94 -10.54 6.49 8.85
C LEU A 94 -11.74 7.00 9.65
N THR A 95 -12.15 8.26 9.50
CA THR A 95 -13.21 8.88 10.32
C THR A 95 -14.43 7.97 10.44
N ARG A 96 -14.70 7.56 11.69
CA ARG A 96 -15.80 6.71 12.19
C ARG A 96 -17.07 6.79 11.32
N SER A 97 -17.42 5.67 10.70
CA SER A 97 -18.82 5.25 10.55
C SER A 97 -19.36 4.74 11.88
#